data_AF-A0A968KKF5-F1
#
_entry.id   AF-A0A968KKF5-F1
#
_cell.length_a   1.000
_cell.length_b   1.000
_cell.length_c   1.000
_cell.angle_alpha   90.00
_cell.angle_beta   90.00
_cell.angle_gamma   90.00
#
_symmetry.space_group_name_H-M   'P 1'
#
loop_
_entity.id
_entity.type
_entity.pdbx_description
1 polymer ?
#
loop_
_entity_poly.entity_id
_entity_poly.type
_entity_poly.pdbx_seq_one_letter_code
_entity_poly.pdbx_strand_id
1 'polypeptide(L)'
;MHVVLGILGSLITILILVNRLSDTGLDMGKLNPFAWARRKKWQEKYYADPAFSLDSPMEAAAGLMYVMAKCSGEISREQKQCILHLFQKEFKLNDRRATELLSSCSFLLKDEDKIVE
;
A
#
# COMPACT_ATOMS: atom_id res chain seq x y z
N MET A 1 -40.50 -15.82 25.31
CA MET A 1 -41.23 -14.53 25.21
C MET A 1 -40.49 -13.37 25.89
N HIS A 2 -39.96 -13.49 27.11
CA HIS A 2 -39.22 -12.39 27.78
C HIS A 2 -37.82 -12.13 27.20
N VAL A 3 -37.10 -13.18 26.76
CA VAL A 3 -35.78 -13.04 26.14
C VAL A 3 -35.85 -12.29 24.81
N VAL A 4 -36.89 -12.57 24.00
CA VAL A 4 -37.10 -11.89 22.71
C VAL A 4 -37.42 -10.41 22.93
N LEU A 5 -38.24 -10.09 23.93
CA LEU A 5 -38.54 -8.70 24.33
C LEU A 5 -37.30 -7.98 24.89
N GLY A 6 -36.47 -8.67 25.68
CA GLY A 6 -35.21 -8.11 26.19
C GLY A 6 -34.21 -7.79 25.07
N ILE A 7 -34.11 -8.67 24.07
CA ILE A 7 -33.27 -8.46 22.88
C ILE A 7 -33.81 -7.31 22.04
N LEU A 8 -35.13 -7.24 21.81
CA LEU A 8 -35.72 -6.11 21.06
C LEU A 8 -35.53 -4.79 21.81
N GLY A 9 -35.75 -4.78 23.12
CA GLY A 9 -35.58 -3.60 23.96
C GLY A 9 -34.13 -3.10 23.99
N SER A 10 -33.16 -4.01 24.09
CA SER A 10 -31.74 -3.63 24.05
C SER A 10 -31.35 -3.09 22.69
N LEU A 11 -31.82 -3.69 21.59
CA LEU A 11 -31.58 -3.21 20.22
C LEU A 11 -32.13 -1.79 20.01
N ILE A 12 -33.35 -1.52 20.46
CA ILE A 12 -33.97 -0.18 20.36
C ILE A 12 -33.18 0.84 21.18
N THR A 13 -32.77 0.46 22.40
CA THR A 13 -32.00 1.34 23.30
C THR A 13 -30.62 1.67 22.70
N ILE A 14 -29.95 0.68 22.12
CA ILE A 14 -28.69 0.87 21.39
C ILE A 14 -28.90 1.80 20.18
N LEU A 15 -29.99 1.63 19.43
CA LEU A 15 -30.29 2.47 18.27
C LEU A 15 -30.49 3.95 18.66
N ILE A 16 -31.22 4.19 19.76
CA ILE A 16 -31.45 5.54 20.29
C ILE A 16 -30.12 6.15 20.78
N LEU A 17 -29.31 5.36 21.49
CA LEU A 17 -28.00 5.81 21.98
C LEU A 17 -27.07 6.21 20.83
N VAL A 18 -27.04 5.39 19.77
CA VAL A 18 -26.28 5.67 18.55
C VAL A 18 -26.79 6.95 17.87
N ASN A 19 -28.10 7.12 17.72
CA ASN A 19 -28.67 8.34 17.13
C ASN A 19 -28.28 9.60 17.91
N ARG A 20 -28.35 9.53 19.25
CA ARG A 20 -27.95 10.64 20.15
C ARG A 20 -26.46 10.95 20.09
N LEU A 21 -25.60 9.94 19.95
CA LEU A 21 -24.16 10.16 19.77
C LEU A 21 -23.85 10.85 18.43
N SER A 22 -24.60 10.52 17.39
CA SER A 22 -24.47 11.16 16.07
C SER A 22 -24.83 12.64 16.14
N ASP A 23 -25.89 13.00 16.89
CA ASP A 23 -26.29 14.39 17.13
C ASP A 23 -25.24 15.20 17.91
N THR A 24 -24.44 14.54 18.76
CA THR A 24 -23.34 15.19 19.53
C THR A 24 -22.05 15.42 18.73
N GLY A 25 -22.05 15.16 17.42
CA GLY A 25 -20.90 15.46 16.54
C GLY A 25 -19.81 14.38 16.54
N LEU A 26 -20.06 13.21 17.16
CA LEU A 26 -19.22 12.04 16.93
C LEU A 26 -19.55 11.47 15.56
N ASP A 27 -18.72 11.81 14.58
CA ASP A 27 -18.84 11.36 13.19
C ASP A 27 -18.72 9.83 13.10
N MET A 28 -19.87 9.16 13.08
CA MET A 28 -19.98 7.69 12.98
C MET A 28 -19.52 7.14 11.65
N GLY A 29 -19.13 8.00 10.69
CA GLY A 29 -18.46 7.60 9.47
C GLY A 29 -17.19 6.76 9.70
N LYS A 30 -16.52 6.93 10.85
CA LYS A 30 -15.36 6.10 11.24
C LYS A 30 -15.74 4.77 11.92
N LEU A 31 -16.93 4.66 12.49
CA LEU A 31 -17.40 3.47 13.22
C LEU A 31 -18.33 2.57 12.41
N ASN A 32 -18.67 2.94 11.16
CA ASN A 32 -19.50 2.11 10.30
C ASN A 32 -18.76 0.80 9.91
N PRO A 33 -19.22 -0.38 10.39
CA PRO A 33 -18.53 -1.65 10.14
C PRO A 33 -18.52 -2.04 8.66
N PHE A 34 -19.54 -1.65 7.88
CA PHE A 34 -19.58 -1.89 6.44
C PHE A 34 -18.62 -0.97 5.68
N ALA A 35 -18.53 0.30 6.07
CA ALA A 35 -17.57 1.22 5.47
C ALA A 35 -16.13 0.83 5.82
N TRP A 36 -15.88 0.39 7.06
CA TRP A 36 -14.60 -0.15 7.48
C TRP A 36 -14.23 -1.43 6.72
N ALA A 37 -15.14 -2.40 6.62
CA ALA A 37 -14.91 -3.64 5.87
C ALA A 37 -14.65 -3.36 4.38
N ARG A 38 -15.39 -2.41 3.79
CA ARG A 38 -15.16 -1.97 2.41
C ARG A 38 -13.79 -1.31 2.27
N ARG A 39 -13.44 -0.35 3.15
CA ARG A 39 -12.13 0.31 3.15
C ARG A 39 -10.99 -0.69 3.31
N LYS A 40 -11.14 -1.67 4.21
CA LYS A 40 -10.16 -2.74 4.43
C LYS A 40 -9.99 -3.60 3.18
N LYS A 41 -11.08 -4.04 2.53
CA LYS A 41 -11.01 -4.77 1.25
C LYS A 41 -10.34 -3.95 0.14
N TRP A 42 -10.59 -2.64 0.07
CA TRP A 42 -9.91 -1.77 -0.89
C TRP A 42 -8.43 -1.60 -0.57
N GLN A 43 -8.08 -1.43 0.71
CA GLN A 43 -6.68 -1.36 1.14
C GLN A 43 -5.95 -2.65 0.83
N GLU A 44 -6.54 -3.81 1.13
CA GLU A 44 -5.97 -5.12 0.78
C GLU A 44 -5.81 -5.28 -0.74
N LYS A 45 -6.68 -4.70 -1.57
CA LYS A 45 -6.55 -4.79 -3.03
C LYS A 45 -5.52 -3.82 -3.63
N TYR A 46 -5.39 -2.61 -3.07
CA TYR A 46 -4.48 -1.57 -3.58
C TYR A 46 -3.08 -1.61 -2.94
N TYR A 47 -2.98 -1.90 -1.65
CA TYR A 47 -1.71 -2.05 -0.92
C TYR A 47 -1.18 -3.49 -0.94
N ALA A 48 -1.84 -4.41 -1.66
CA ALA A 48 -1.31 -5.77 -1.84
C ALA A 48 -0.05 -5.80 -2.69
N ASP A 49 0.13 -4.86 -3.61
CA ASP A 49 1.29 -4.87 -4.49
C ASP A 49 2.38 -3.89 -4.02
N PRO A 50 3.55 -4.39 -3.58
CA PRO A 50 4.67 -3.55 -3.19
C PRO A 50 5.17 -2.65 -4.34
N ALA A 51 4.86 -2.98 -5.59
CA ALA A 51 5.20 -2.13 -6.73
C ALA A 51 4.46 -0.78 -6.70
N PHE A 52 3.29 -0.68 -6.06
CA PHE A 52 2.51 0.56 -5.96
C PHE A 52 2.72 1.33 -4.64
N SER A 53 3.56 0.83 -3.73
CA SER A 53 3.88 1.50 -2.46
C SER A 53 5.11 2.41 -2.56
N LEU A 54 5.32 3.05 -3.71
CA LEU A 54 6.46 3.96 -3.93
C LEU A 54 6.12 5.33 -3.35
N ASP A 55 6.77 5.70 -2.25
CA ASP A 55 6.46 6.93 -1.50
C ASP A 55 7.19 8.16 -2.06
N SER A 56 8.29 7.95 -2.79
CA SER A 56 9.09 9.05 -3.34
C SER A 56 9.23 9.00 -4.88
N PRO A 57 9.27 10.18 -5.55
CA PRO A 57 9.54 10.25 -6.99
C PRO A 57 10.88 9.60 -7.39
N MET A 58 11.85 9.61 -6.48
CA MET A 58 13.16 8.99 -6.68
C MET A 58 13.06 7.46 -6.70
N GLU A 59 12.30 6.85 -5.79
CA GLU A 59 12.06 5.41 -5.79
C GLU A 59 11.30 4.97 -7.04
N ALA A 60 10.35 5.78 -7.51
CA ALA A 60 9.64 5.52 -8.76
C ALA A 60 10.58 5.56 -9.98
N ALA A 61 11.45 6.56 -10.07
CA ALA A 61 12.45 6.65 -11.13
C ALA A 61 13.44 5.48 -11.08
N ALA A 62 13.93 5.12 -9.89
CA ALA A 62 14.82 3.98 -9.69
C ALA A 62 14.16 2.64 -10.05
N GLY A 63 12.90 2.47 -9.66
CA GLY A 63 12.09 1.30 -10.03
C GLY A 63 11.93 1.18 -11.54
N LEU A 64 11.57 2.28 -12.22
CA LEU A 64 11.46 2.32 -13.69
C LEU A 64 12.78 1.96 -14.38
N MET A 65 13.91 2.49 -13.91
CA MET A 65 15.23 2.15 -14.46
C MET A 65 15.56 0.66 -14.28
N TYR A 66 15.21 0.09 -13.13
CA TYR A 66 15.39 -1.33 -12.84
C TYR A 66 14.51 -2.20 -13.76
N VAL A 67 13.21 -1.88 -13.90
CA VAL A 67 12.29 -2.60 -14.79
C VAL A 67 12.74 -2.50 -16.24
N MET A 68 13.12 -1.32 -16.72
CA MET A 68 13.58 -1.15 -18.10
C MET A 68 14.82 -2.01 -18.41
N ALA A 69 15.77 -2.09 -17.47
CA ALA A 69 16.93 -2.97 -17.62
C ALA A 69 16.52 -4.46 -17.62
N LYS A 70 15.51 -4.82 -16.82
CA LYS A 70 14.99 -6.19 -16.70
C LYS A 70 14.07 -6.60 -17.86
N CYS A 71 13.43 -5.67 -18.56
CA CYS A 71 12.60 -5.97 -19.74
C CYS A 71 13.38 -6.69 -20.85
N SER A 72 14.71 -6.55 -20.88
CA SER A 72 15.58 -7.24 -21.83
C SER A 72 16.03 -8.64 -21.37
N GLY A 73 15.59 -9.10 -20.18
CA GLY A 73 15.98 -10.36 -19.56
C GLY A 73 16.63 -10.18 -18.18
N GLU A 74 17.36 -11.21 -17.71
CA GLU A 74 18.10 -11.10 -16.46
C GLU A 74 19.14 -9.98 -16.53
N ILE A 75 19.19 -9.14 -15.49
CA ILE A 75 20.11 -8.01 -15.42
C ILE A 75 21.54 -8.52 -15.30
N SER A 76 22.40 -8.16 -16.27
CA SER A 76 23.83 -8.49 -16.24
C SER A 76 24.57 -7.73 -15.13
N ARG A 77 25.75 -8.22 -14.75
CA ARG A 77 26.60 -7.55 -13.76
C ARG A 77 27.01 -6.14 -14.21
N GLU A 78 27.27 -5.93 -15.51
CA GLU A 78 27.62 -4.60 -16.03
C GLU A 78 26.44 -3.65 -16.01
N GLN A 79 25.24 -4.13 -16.37
CA GLN A 79 24.01 -3.34 -16.30
C GLN A 79 23.71 -2.91 -14.85
N LYS A 80 23.89 -3.82 -13.89
CA LYS A 80 23.75 -3.51 -12.47
C LYS A 80 24.71 -2.40 -12.02
N GLN A 81 25.97 -2.46 -12.45
CA GLN A 81 26.98 -1.43 -12.16
C GLN A 81 26.63 -0.09 -12.82
N CYS A 82 26.11 -0.11 -14.05
CA CYS A 82 25.65 1.08 -14.75
C CYS A 82 24.51 1.77 -14.00
N ILE A 83 23.52 1.01 -13.52
CA ILE A 83 22.40 1.56 -12.73
C ILE A 83 22.92 2.18 -11.42
N LEU A 84 23.83 1.52 -10.70
CA LEU A 84 24.44 2.07 -9.49
C LEU A 84 25.20 3.37 -9.77
N HIS A 85 25.94 3.43 -10.88
CA HIS A 85 26.65 4.65 -11.28
C HIS A 85 25.67 5.79 -11.58
N LEU A 86 24.56 5.52 -12.25
CA LEU A 86 23.51 6.51 -12.51
C LEU A 86 22.85 6.99 -11.21
N PHE A 87 22.62 6.11 -10.24
CA PHE A 87 22.09 6.51 -8.93
C PHE A 87 23.06 7.41 -8.17
N GLN A 88 24.36 7.14 -8.25
CA GLN A 88 25.36 8.00 -7.63
C GLN A 88 25.45 9.37 -8.31
N LYS A 89 25.39 9.40 -9.64
CA LYS A 89 25.56 10.62 -10.44
C LYS A 89 24.31 11.51 -10.43
N GLU A 90 23.16 10.94 -10.75
CA GLU A 90 21.91 11.70 -10.97
C GLU A 90 21.13 11.91 -9.66
N PHE A 91 21.07 10.89 -8.80
CA PHE A 91 20.39 11.00 -7.50
C PHE A 91 21.32 11.47 -6.38
N LYS A 92 22.62 11.69 -6.66
CA LYS A 92 23.64 12.14 -5.70
C LYS A 92 23.71 11.25 -4.47
N LEU A 93 23.48 9.95 -4.65
CA LEU A 93 23.51 8.96 -3.57
C LEU A 93 24.94 8.47 -3.33
N ASN A 94 25.26 8.21 -2.06
CA ASN A 94 26.48 7.48 -1.73
C ASN A 94 26.33 6.01 -2.12
N ASP A 95 27.44 5.30 -2.33
CA ASP A 95 27.51 3.90 -2.79
C ASP A 95 26.60 2.96 -1.97
N ARG A 96 26.61 3.12 -0.65
CA ARG A 96 25.75 2.37 0.27
C ARG A 96 24.26 2.59 -0.03
N ARG A 97 23.84 3.85 -0.20
CA ARG A 97 22.44 4.20 -0.46
C ARG A 97 21.99 3.80 -1.87
N ALA A 98 22.88 3.90 -2.86
CA ALA A 98 22.60 3.42 -4.21
C ALA A 98 22.35 1.91 -4.23
N THR A 99 23.16 1.15 -3.49
CA THR A 99 23.00 -0.30 -3.34
C THR A 99 21.72 -0.67 -2.58
N GLU A 100 21.42 0.05 -1.49
CA GLU A 100 20.16 -0.10 -0.74
C GLU A 100 18.97 0.13 -1.68
N LEU A 101 18.95 1.24 -2.43
CA LEU A 101 17.87 1.58 -3.35
C LEU A 101 17.68 0.50 -4.44
N LEU A 102 18.76 0.03 -5.04
CA LEU A 102 18.70 -1.02 -6.05
C LEU A 102 18.19 -2.35 -5.49
N SER A 103 18.58 -2.70 -4.26
CA SER A 103 18.09 -3.90 -3.58
C SER A 103 16.60 -3.81 -3.26
N SER A 104 16.13 -2.62 -2.84
CA SER A 104 14.70 -2.36 -2.64
C SER A 104 13.92 -2.52 -3.93
N CYS A 105 14.39 -1.95 -5.05
CA CYS A 105 13.75 -2.13 -6.35
C CYS A 105 13.67 -3.62 -6.74
N SER A 106 14.77 -4.37 -6.54
CA SER A 106 14.79 -5.81 -6.85
C SER A 106 13.86 -6.64 -5.98
N PHE A 107 13.58 -6.22 -4.74
CA PHE A 107 12.65 -6.90 -3.85
C PHE A 107 11.19 -6.56 -4.19
N LEU A 108 10.89 -5.27 -4.39
CA LEU A 108 9.55 -4.77 -4.70
C LEU A 108 9.04 -5.28 -6.06
N LEU A 109 9.96 -5.48 -7.01
CA LEU A 109 9.67 -5.84 -8.41
C LEU A 109 10.11 -7.28 -8.74
N LYS A 110 10.15 -8.14 -7.71
CA LYS A 110 10.49 -9.56 -7.82
C LYS A 110 9.35 -10.39 -8.40
N ASP A 111 8.11 -9.93 -8.28
CA ASP A 111 6.93 -10.61 -8.81
C ASP A 111 6.69 -10.15 -10.26
N GLU A 112 7.39 -10.80 -11.17
CA GLU A 112 7.64 -10.34 -12.55
C GLU A 112 6.42 -10.52 -13.48
N ASP A 113 5.52 -11.43 -13.12
CA ASP A 113 4.38 -11.81 -13.96
C ASP A 113 3.28 -10.74 -14.02
N LYS A 114 3.29 -9.75 -13.13
CA LYS A 114 2.25 -8.69 -13.08
C LYS A 114 2.59 -7.41 -13.84
N ILE A 115 3.84 -7.22 -14.23
CA ILE A 115 4.28 -5.98 -14.90
C ILE A 115 3.99 -6.05 -16.42
N VAL A 116 3.73 -7.26 -16.94
CA VAL A 116 3.57 -7.55 -18.37
C VAL A 116 2.10 -7.83 -18.76
N GLU A 117 1.17 -7.88 -17.79
CA GLU A 117 -0.27 -8.08 -18.03
C GLU A 117 -1.03 -6.78 -18.35
#